data_AF-A0A212KTG2-F1
#
_entry.id   AF-A0A212KTG2-F1
#
_cell.length_a   1.000
_cell.length_b   1.000
_cell.length_c   1.000
_cell.angle_alpha   90.00
_cell.angle_beta   90.00
_cell.angle_gamma   90.00
#
_symmetry.space_group_name_H-M   'P 1'
#
loop_
_entity.id
_entity.type
_entity.pdbx_description
1 polymer ?
#
loop_
_entity_poly.entity_id
_entity_poly.type
_entity_poly.pdbx_seq_one_letter_code
_entity_poly.pdbx_strand_id
1 'polypeptide(L)'
;MPRKQAATKPKKARSPSKTPKKTTLKTKAPTRKLTSSPITRKKTKPPHTRVIIKCNCGFSNDLYIRGNGGTLSWDKGQKLKNIKADEWLWESDQDFPACEFKVLINDMVYECGENHALSSGSSLRYTPNFE
;
A
#
# COMPACT_ATOMS: atom_id res chain seq x y z
N MET A 1 -30.89 61.46 -30.16
CA MET A 1 -29.59 61.24 -30.81
C MET A 1 -29.45 59.77 -31.18
N PRO A 2 -28.84 59.42 -32.33
CA PRO A 2 -29.36 58.37 -33.20
C PRO A 2 -28.37 57.24 -33.50
N ARG A 3 -28.92 56.13 -34.05
CA ARG A 3 -28.30 55.14 -34.97
C ARG A 3 -27.29 54.17 -34.33
N LYS A 4 -27.30 52.87 -34.60
CA LYS A 4 -27.78 52.08 -35.76
C LYS A 4 -27.86 50.61 -35.26
N GLN A 5 -28.98 49.90 -35.47
CA GLN A 5 -29.20 48.93 -36.56
C GLN A 5 -28.18 47.77 -36.60
N ALA A 6 -28.50 46.53 -36.92
CA ALA A 6 -29.74 45.81 -37.20
C ALA A 6 -29.33 44.33 -37.42
N ALA A 7 -30.28 43.43 -37.29
CA ALA A 7 -30.14 42.03 -37.73
C ALA A 7 -29.85 41.92 -39.24
N THR A 8 -29.15 40.86 -39.68
CA THR A 8 -29.47 39.97 -40.83
C THR A 8 -28.33 38.98 -41.18
N LYS A 9 -28.66 37.68 -41.19
CA LYS A 9 -28.06 36.59 -42.02
C LYS A 9 -28.53 36.77 -43.50
N PRO A 10 -28.27 35.90 -44.52
CA PRO A 10 -27.34 34.76 -44.75
C PRO A 10 -26.69 34.73 -46.18
N LYS A 11 -25.95 33.64 -46.52
CA LYS A 11 -25.81 32.91 -47.83
C LYS A 11 -24.32 32.59 -48.14
N LYS A 12 -23.81 31.36 -48.08
CA LYS A 12 -24.10 30.07 -48.78
C LYS A 12 -23.59 30.01 -50.24
N ALA A 13 -22.46 29.30 -50.45
CA ALA A 13 -22.21 28.28 -51.51
C ALA A 13 -20.72 27.84 -51.43
N ARG A 14 -20.34 26.60 -51.06
CA ARG A 14 -20.41 25.29 -51.77
C ARG A 14 -19.13 25.03 -52.63
N SER A 15 -18.10 24.37 -52.05
CA SER A 15 -17.61 22.98 -52.38
C SER A 15 -16.45 22.96 -53.40
N PRO A 16 -15.58 21.91 -53.54
CA PRO A 16 -15.79 20.46 -53.27
C PRO A 16 -14.65 19.71 -52.51
N SER A 17 -14.97 18.76 -51.62
CA SER A 17 -15.01 17.29 -51.84
C SER A 17 -13.66 16.54 -51.71
N LYS A 18 -13.51 15.76 -50.64
CA LYS A 18 -13.51 14.27 -50.65
C LYS A 18 -13.28 13.70 -49.23
N THR A 19 -14.26 12.95 -48.75
CA THR A 19 -14.28 12.05 -47.57
C THR A 19 -13.75 10.64 -47.95
N PRO A 20 -13.86 9.57 -47.12
CA PRO A 20 -13.25 9.29 -45.81
C PRO A 20 -12.71 7.82 -45.67
N LYS A 21 -11.90 7.51 -44.64
CA LYS A 21 -11.69 6.18 -43.96
C LYS A 21 -10.39 6.27 -43.12
N LYS A 22 -10.18 5.74 -41.90
CA LYS A 22 -10.89 4.84 -40.97
C LYS A 22 -10.03 4.83 -39.67
N THR A 23 -10.64 5.06 -38.48
CA THR A 23 -10.38 4.39 -37.15
C THR A 23 -8.92 4.45 -36.58
N THR A 24 -8.55 4.89 -35.36
CA THR A 24 -8.93 4.44 -34.00
C THR A 24 -8.08 5.18 -32.93
N LEU A 25 -8.70 5.69 -31.86
CA LEU A 25 -8.33 5.69 -30.41
C LEU A 25 -6.86 5.78 -29.87
N LYS A 26 -6.66 6.77 -28.97
CA LYS A 26 -5.95 6.76 -27.64
C LYS A 26 -4.40 6.95 -27.50
N THR A 27 -4.06 8.07 -26.82
CA THR A 27 -3.10 8.30 -25.69
C THR A 27 -1.89 7.38 -25.47
N LYS A 28 -0.66 7.95 -25.34
CA LYS A 28 0.23 7.91 -24.14
C LYS A 28 1.67 8.40 -24.39
N ALA A 29 2.21 9.08 -23.38
CA ALA A 29 3.55 9.66 -23.24
C ALA A 29 4.70 8.62 -23.23
N PRO A 30 5.96 9.02 -23.52
CA PRO A 30 7.04 8.08 -23.80
C PRO A 30 7.64 7.41 -22.56
N THR A 31 7.73 6.09 -22.66
CA THR A 31 8.12 5.09 -21.66
C THR A 31 9.64 4.97 -21.49
N ARG A 32 10.15 5.20 -20.28
CA ARG A 32 11.49 4.76 -19.86
C ARG A 32 11.41 3.29 -19.42
N LYS A 33 11.83 2.38 -20.30
CA LYS A 33 11.90 0.93 -20.04
C LYS A 33 13.05 0.64 -19.08
N LEU A 34 12.75 0.35 -17.82
CA LEU A 34 13.62 -0.42 -16.96
C LEU A 34 13.15 -1.87 -17.03
N THR A 35 14.01 -2.71 -17.59
CA THR A 35 13.93 -4.17 -17.51
C THR A 35 14.05 -4.60 -16.04
N SER A 36 12.95 -5.01 -15.41
CA SER A 36 13.02 -5.89 -14.25
C SER A 36 12.42 -7.22 -14.63
N SER A 37 13.28 -8.22 -14.74
CA SER A 37 13.00 -9.64 -14.99
C SER A 37 11.72 -10.13 -14.29
N PRO A 38 10.94 -11.05 -14.89
CA PRO A 38 9.92 -11.77 -14.16
C PRO A 38 10.65 -12.67 -13.15
N ILE A 39 10.73 -12.23 -11.89
CA ILE A 39 11.23 -13.09 -10.81
C ILE A 39 10.20 -14.21 -10.68
N THR A 40 10.54 -15.36 -11.28
CA THR A 40 9.87 -16.64 -11.06
C THR A 40 10.06 -17.02 -9.59
N ARG A 41 9.23 -16.48 -8.70
CA ARG A 41 9.19 -16.95 -7.31
C ARG A 41 8.47 -18.29 -7.31
N LYS A 42 9.30 -19.34 -7.38
CA LYS A 42 8.93 -20.73 -7.12
C LYS A 42 7.97 -20.78 -5.93
N LYS A 43 6.75 -21.30 -6.14
CA LYS A 43 5.93 -21.83 -5.04
C LYS A 43 6.74 -22.93 -4.35
N THR A 44 6.84 -22.94 -3.03
CA THR A 44 6.84 -24.14 -2.15
C THR A 44 7.40 -23.81 -0.76
N LYS A 45 6.52 -23.40 0.15
CA LYS A 45 6.47 -23.53 1.62
C LYS A 45 5.36 -22.59 2.10
N PRO A 46 4.59 -22.90 3.16
CA PRO A 46 3.72 -21.88 3.75
C PRO A 46 4.59 -20.68 4.08
N PRO A 47 4.16 -19.45 3.73
CA PRO A 47 4.97 -18.27 3.91
C PRO A 47 5.07 -17.96 5.42
N HIS A 48 6.09 -18.54 6.06
CA HIS A 48 6.37 -18.29 7.46
C HIS A 48 6.87 -16.85 7.61
N THR A 49 6.02 -16.02 8.22
CA THR A 49 6.29 -14.62 8.45
C THR A 49 6.80 -14.44 9.85
N ARG A 50 7.88 -13.69 10.01
CA ARG A 50 8.52 -13.46 11.31
C ARG A 50 8.77 -11.98 11.53
N VAL A 51 8.23 -11.42 12.61
CA VAL A 51 8.47 -10.03 13.01
C VAL A 51 9.22 -10.04 14.33
N ILE A 52 10.39 -9.41 14.34
CA ILE A 52 11.25 -9.31 15.52
C ILE A 52 11.32 -7.85 15.92
N ILE A 53 10.78 -7.55 17.08
CA ILE A 53 10.76 -6.21 17.64
C ILE A 53 11.82 -6.12 18.72
N LYS A 54 12.71 -5.14 18.56
CA LYS A 54 13.70 -4.79 19.57
C LYS A 54 13.18 -3.62 20.39
N CYS A 55 12.63 -3.90 21.57
CA CYS A 55 12.21 -2.86 22.49
C CYS A 55 12.32 -3.34 23.94
N ASN A 56 12.89 -2.49 24.78
CA ASN A 56 12.85 -2.66 26.22
C ASN A 56 11.59 -1.99 26.77
N CYS A 57 10.52 -2.77 26.94
CA CYS A 57 9.26 -2.27 27.48
C CYS A 57 9.25 -2.19 29.01
N GLY A 58 10.30 -2.64 29.70
CA GLY A 58 10.33 -2.72 31.16
C GLY A 58 9.67 -3.97 31.74
N PHE A 59 9.94 -4.24 33.02
CA PHE A 59 9.43 -5.42 33.71
C PHE A 59 7.91 -5.32 33.90
N SER A 60 7.17 -6.39 33.61
CA SER A 60 5.69 -6.46 33.62
C SER A 60 4.95 -5.82 32.44
N ASN A 61 5.66 -5.40 31.39
CA ASN A 61 5.02 -4.93 30.15
C ASN A 61 5.14 -5.98 29.05
N ASP A 62 4.06 -6.15 28.30
CA ASP A 62 3.95 -7.07 27.18
C ASP A 62 3.75 -6.31 25.88
N LEU A 63 4.42 -6.76 24.80
CA LEU A 63 4.14 -6.23 23.48
C LEU A 63 2.97 -6.94 22.82
N TYR A 64 2.15 -6.15 22.15
CA TYR A 64 1.03 -6.55 21.33
C TYR A 64 1.24 -6.05 19.90
N ILE A 65 0.82 -6.83 18.92
CA ILE A 65 0.80 -6.45 17.52
C ILE A 65 -0.65 -6.44 17.06
N ARG A 66 -1.05 -5.32 16.48
CA ARG A 66 -2.33 -5.15 15.79
C ARG A 66 -2.06 -4.90 14.32
N GLY A 67 -3.01 -5.26 13.48
CA GLY A 67 -2.82 -5.09 12.06
C GLY A 67 -4.01 -5.56 11.25
N ASN A 68 -3.88 -5.53 9.93
CA ASN A 68 -4.85 -6.09 9.02
C ASN A 68 -4.14 -7.04 8.08
N GLY A 69 -4.36 -8.35 8.23
CA GLY A 69 -3.80 -9.39 7.37
C GLY A 69 -3.44 -10.67 8.12
N GLY A 70 -3.59 -11.82 7.47
CA GLY A 70 -3.31 -13.13 8.06
C GLY A 70 -4.18 -13.41 9.29
N THR A 71 -3.57 -13.36 10.48
CA THR A 71 -4.24 -13.55 11.79
C THR A 71 -4.35 -12.25 12.60
N LEU A 72 -3.82 -11.13 12.10
CA LEU A 72 -3.82 -9.86 12.81
C LEU A 72 -5.12 -9.10 12.57
N SER A 73 -5.56 -8.38 13.60
CA SER A 73 -6.73 -7.50 13.55
C SER A 73 -6.43 -6.18 14.27
N TRP A 74 -7.00 -5.08 13.79
CA TRP A 74 -6.90 -3.77 14.45
C TRP A 74 -7.77 -3.70 15.71
N ASP A 75 -8.82 -4.52 15.77
CA ASP A 75 -9.72 -4.64 16.91
C ASP A 75 -9.08 -5.43 18.06
N LYS A 76 -8.39 -6.53 17.74
CA LYS A 76 -7.80 -7.47 18.70
C LYS A 76 -6.29 -7.55 18.53
N GLY A 77 -5.55 -7.07 19.54
CA GLY A 77 -4.11 -7.24 19.63
C GLY A 77 -3.71 -8.69 19.87
N GLN A 78 -2.66 -9.13 19.18
CA GLN A 78 -2.00 -10.41 19.42
C GLN A 78 -0.76 -10.16 20.29
N LYS A 79 -0.66 -10.84 21.43
CA LYS A 79 0.54 -10.78 22.28
C LYS A 79 1.74 -11.39 21.57
N LEU A 80 2.88 -10.71 21.61
CA LEU A 80 4.15 -11.21 21.11
C LEU A 80 4.83 -12.13 22.11
N LYS A 81 5.68 -13.02 21.61
CA LYS A 81 6.51 -13.88 22.42
C LYS A 81 7.78 -13.15 22.83
N ASN A 82 7.97 -12.94 24.13
CA ASN A 82 9.25 -12.47 24.65
C ASN A 82 10.30 -13.56 24.45
N ILE A 83 11.35 -13.27 23.69
CA ILE A 83 12.47 -14.20 23.47
C ILE A 83 13.75 -13.74 24.18
N LYS A 84 13.88 -12.45 24.49
CA LYS A 84 14.94 -11.85 25.32
C LYS A 84 14.41 -10.61 26.06
N ALA A 85 15.23 -10.07 26.97
CA ALA A 85 14.94 -8.87 27.73
C ALA A 85 14.39 -7.69 26.89
N ASP A 86 14.93 -7.51 25.68
CA ASP A 86 14.56 -6.45 24.75
C ASP A 86 14.13 -6.99 23.37
N GLU A 87 13.96 -8.31 23.20
CA GLU A 87 13.54 -8.90 21.93
C GLU A 87 12.20 -9.62 22.04
N TRP A 88 11.28 -9.23 21.17
CA TRP A 88 9.95 -9.78 21.04
C TRP A 88 9.77 -10.36 19.65
N LEU A 89 9.04 -11.47 19.58
CA LEU A 89 8.89 -12.27 18.39
C LEU A 89 7.41 -12.50 18.11
N TRP A 90 7.01 -12.18 16.89
CA TRP A 90 5.75 -12.62 16.32
C TRP A 90 6.04 -13.51 15.11
N GLU A 91 5.35 -14.63 15.02
CA GLU A 91 5.47 -15.59 13.92
C GLU A 91 4.06 -15.94 13.45
N SER A 92 3.89 -16.07 12.13
CA SER A 92 2.62 -16.46 11.52
C SER A 92 2.86 -17.29 10.28
N ASP A 93 2.12 -18.39 10.16
CA ASP A 93 2.15 -19.30 9.01
C ASP A 93 1.10 -18.97 7.95
N GLN A 94 0.36 -17.87 8.11
CA GLN A 94 -0.69 -17.47 7.18
C GLN A 94 -0.14 -16.77 5.95
N ASP A 95 -0.77 -17.05 4.80
CA ASP A 95 -0.51 -16.34 3.55
C ASP A 95 -1.43 -15.12 3.45
N PHE A 96 -0.82 -13.95 3.23
CA PHE A 96 -1.50 -12.68 3.02
C PHE A 96 -0.69 -11.83 2.01
N PRO A 97 -1.35 -11.24 0.99
CA PRO A 97 -0.65 -10.52 -0.07
C PRO A 97 0.02 -9.23 0.43
N ALA A 98 -0.65 -8.52 1.33
CA ALA A 98 -0.13 -7.36 2.04
C ALA A 98 -0.81 -7.29 3.41
N CYS A 99 -0.06 -6.88 4.41
CA CYS A 99 -0.53 -6.66 5.77
C CYS A 99 0.05 -5.34 6.25
N GLU A 100 -0.77 -4.55 6.93
CA GLU A 100 -0.30 -3.40 7.68
C GLU A 100 -0.41 -3.73 9.16
N PHE A 101 0.62 -3.43 9.93
CA PHE A 101 0.61 -3.71 11.35
C PHE A 101 1.25 -2.56 12.12
N LYS A 102 0.95 -2.54 13.41
CA LYS A 102 1.50 -1.60 14.37
C LYS A 102 1.62 -2.28 15.72
N VAL A 103 2.68 -1.95 16.45
CA VAL A 103 3.00 -2.55 17.75
C VAL A 103 2.55 -1.63 18.86
N LEU A 104 2.14 -2.24 19.96
CA LEU A 104 1.66 -1.57 21.17
C LEU A 104 2.25 -2.20 22.42
N ILE A 105 2.44 -1.40 23.47
CA ILE A 105 2.72 -1.89 24.82
C ILE A 105 1.40 -2.06 25.57
N ASN A 106 1.22 -3.23 26.19
CA ASN A 106 0.04 -3.63 26.97
C ASN A 106 -1.29 -3.41 26.23
N ASP A 107 -1.26 -3.42 24.90
CA ASP A 107 -2.42 -3.13 24.05
C ASP A 107 -3.04 -1.73 24.27
N MET A 108 -2.28 -0.81 24.88
CA MET A 108 -2.71 0.55 25.25
C MET A 108 -1.88 1.63 24.56
N VAL A 109 -0.56 1.47 24.51
CA VAL A 109 0.37 2.51 24.02
C VAL A 109 0.91 2.09 22.66
N TYR A 110 0.55 2.82 21.60
CA TYR A 110 1.06 2.57 20.25
C TYR A 110 2.51 3.02 20.09
N GLU A 111 3.24 2.34 19.21
CA GLU A 111 4.52 2.85 18.71
C GLU A 111 4.35 4.17 17.95
N CYS A 112 5.36 5.02 18.04
CA CYS A 112 5.48 6.24 17.28
C CYS A 112 5.78 5.92 15.81
N GLY A 113 5.13 6.65 14.91
CA GLY A 113 5.35 6.53 13.47
C GLY A 113 4.16 5.95 12.71
N GLU A 114 4.43 5.71 11.43
CA GLU A 114 3.47 5.16 10.46
C GLU A 114 3.29 3.64 10.63
N ASN A 115 2.22 3.11 10.03
CA ASN A 115 1.96 1.67 10.03
C ASN A 115 3.05 0.94 9.22
N HIS A 116 3.48 -0.21 9.72
CA HIS A 116 4.47 -1.03 9.02
C HIS A 116 3.78 -1.95 8.01
N ALA A 117 4.23 -1.90 6.76
CA ALA A 117 3.82 -2.83 5.72
C ALA A 117 4.62 -4.14 5.81
N LEU A 118 3.93 -5.27 5.79
CA LEU A 118 4.45 -6.62 5.84
C LEU A 118 3.83 -7.46 4.73
N SER A 119 4.63 -8.32 4.12
CA SER A 119 4.15 -9.32 3.17
C SER A 119 4.37 -10.72 3.74
N SER A 120 3.50 -11.66 3.41
CA SER A 120 3.63 -13.03 3.89
C SER A 120 4.99 -13.63 3.49
N GLY A 121 5.59 -14.39 4.41
CA GLY A 121 6.84 -15.11 4.17
C GLY A 121 8.08 -14.22 4.27
N SER A 122 7.92 -13.00 4.79
CA SER A 122 9.01 -12.08 5.06
C SER A 122 9.42 -12.11 6.52
N SER A 123 10.72 -11.88 6.77
CA SER A 123 11.25 -11.66 8.10
C SER A 123 11.57 -10.18 8.28
N LEU A 124 10.84 -9.49 9.15
CA LEU A 124 11.05 -8.07 9.47
C LEU A 124 11.67 -7.95 10.86
N ARG A 125 12.70 -7.12 11.00
CA ARG A 125 13.30 -6.79 12.29
C ARG A 125 13.47 -5.29 12.39
N TYR A 126 12.92 -4.70 13.44
CA TYR A 126 13.04 -3.26 13.67
C TYR A 126 12.91 -2.93 15.16
N THR A 127 13.25 -1.69 15.51
CA THR A 127 13.23 -1.16 16.87
C THR A 127 12.20 -0.03 16.91
N PRO A 128 11.02 -0.24 17.49
CA PRO A 128 10.03 0.80 17.62
C PRO A 128 10.40 1.80 18.72
N ASN A 129 9.95 3.03 18.53
CA ASN A 129 9.97 4.07 19.54
C ASN A 129 8.56 4.20 20.12
N PHE A 130 8.45 4.41 21.42
CA PHE A 130 7.19 4.69 22.10
C PHE A 130 7.32 6.07 22.75
N GLU A 131 6.26 6.89 22.71
CA GLU A 131 6.16 8.17 23.43
C GLU A 131 5.64 7.96 24.85
#